data_AF-A0AA48LWS8-F1
#
_entry.id   AF-A0AA48LWS8-F1
#
_cell.length_a   1.000
_cell.length_b   1.000
_cell.length_c   1.000
_cell.angle_alpha   90.00
_cell.angle_beta   90.00
_cell.angle_gamma   90.00
#
_symmetry.space_group_name_H-M   'P 1'
#
loop_
_entity.id
_entity.type
_entity.pdbx_description
1 polymer ?
#
loop_
_entity_poly.entity_id
_entity_poly.type
_entity_poly.pdbx_seq_one_letter_code
_entity_poly.pdbx_strand_id
1 'polypeptide(L)'
;MTREEILAGLSHAEASVAAWRRLLAELETGAPDSAPAPRRLLDTAAAEKRTGMSRTWLYQNARTFGFGHQLATGAWRFDPALLDAFMSGRKASRAENAASLQSVQEKDFNGVL
;
A
#
# COMPACT_ATOMS: atom_id res chain seq x y z
N MET A 1 3.57 -36.45 -32.51
CA MET A 1 4.63 -35.45 -32.39
C MET A 1 5.52 -35.55 -33.63
N THR A 2 5.42 -34.58 -34.53
CA THR A 2 6.12 -34.54 -35.82
C THR A 2 7.45 -33.79 -35.70
N ARG A 3 8.33 -33.95 -36.70
CA ARG A 3 9.60 -33.21 -36.79
C ARG A 3 9.38 -31.69 -36.75
N GLU A 4 8.31 -31.22 -37.38
CA GLU A 4 7.95 -29.80 -37.42
C GLU A 4 7.50 -29.30 -36.04
N GLU A 5 6.72 -30.09 -35.31
CA GLU A 5 6.31 -29.78 -33.93
C GLU A 5 7.50 -29.73 -32.96
N ILE A 6 8.51 -30.61 -33.16
CA ILE A 6 9.74 -30.60 -32.36
C ILE A 6 10.57 -29.34 -32.64
N LEU A 7 10.71 -28.94 -33.92
CA LEU A 7 11.46 -27.73 -34.29
C LEU A 7 10.77 -26.45 -33.84
N ALA A 8 9.43 -26.40 -33.92
CA ALA A 8 8.65 -25.29 -33.40
C ALA A 8 8.78 -25.16 -31.87
N GLY A 9 8.73 -26.30 -31.15
CA GLY A 9 8.97 -26.34 -29.71
C GLY A 9 10.36 -25.87 -29.32
N LEU A 10 11.39 -26.28 -30.07
CA LEU A 10 12.78 -25.84 -29.84
C LEU A 10 12.94 -24.34 -30.05
N SER A 11 12.40 -23.79 -31.15
CA SER A 11 12.45 -22.35 -31.43
C SER A 11 11.74 -21.52 -30.36
N HIS A 12 10.60 -22.00 -29.83
CA HIS A 12 9.89 -21.34 -28.74
C HIS A 12 10.68 -21.37 -27.42
N ALA A 13 11.32 -22.49 -27.11
CA ALA A 13 12.16 -22.62 -25.92
C ALA A 13 13.39 -21.69 -26.00
N GLU A 14 14.04 -21.60 -27.17
CA GLU A 14 15.16 -20.68 -27.40
C GLU A 14 14.76 -19.21 -27.24
N ALA A 15 13.59 -18.81 -27.76
CA ALA A 15 13.06 -17.46 -27.61
C ALA A 15 12.78 -17.11 -26.14
N SER A 16 12.25 -18.06 -25.37
CA SER A 16 12.03 -17.90 -23.94
C SER A 16 13.35 -17.75 -23.19
N VAL A 17 14.34 -18.60 -23.43
CA VAL A 17 15.67 -18.47 -22.82
C VAL A 17 16.32 -17.12 -23.13
N ALA A 18 16.18 -16.62 -24.36
CA ALA A 18 16.69 -15.30 -24.75
C ALA A 18 16.00 -14.16 -23.99
N ALA A 19 14.68 -14.22 -23.79
CA ALA A 19 13.94 -13.22 -23.01
C ALA A 19 14.38 -13.22 -21.53
N TRP A 20 14.59 -14.40 -20.95
CA TRP A 20 15.01 -14.53 -19.55
C TRP A 20 16.43 -14.02 -19.33
N ARG A 21 17.35 -14.24 -20.30
CA ARG A 21 18.70 -13.67 -20.27
C ARG A 21 18.70 -12.14 -20.32
N ARG A 22 17.80 -11.53 -21.09
CA ARG A 22 17.65 -10.06 -21.12
C ARG A 22 17.16 -9.52 -19.79
N LEU A 23 16.15 -10.15 -19.20
CA LEU A 23 15.66 -9.78 -17.86
C LEU A 23 16.76 -9.91 -16.79
N LEU A 24 17.56 -10.98 -16.86
CA LEU A 24 18.68 -11.16 -15.93
C LEU A 24 19.73 -10.06 -16.10
N ALA A 25 20.09 -9.72 -17.34
CA ALA A 25 21.04 -8.64 -17.62
C ALA A 25 20.50 -7.25 -17.19
N GLU A 26 19.20 -7.00 -17.32
CA GLU A 26 18.54 -5.79 -16.83
C GLU A 26 18.56 -5.71 -15.29
N LEU A 27 18.40 -6.85 -14.60
CA LEU A 27 18.55 -6.93 -13.14
C LEU A 27 19.99 -6.73 -12.67
N GLU A 28 20.97 -7.23 -13.42
CA GLU A 28 22.40 -7.08 -13.12
C GLU A 28 22.93 -5.66 -13.42
N THR A 29 22.35 -4.97 -14.39
CA THR A 29 22.70 -3.58 -14.75
C THR A 29 21.90 -2.53 -14.00
N GLY A 30 20.80 -2.94 -13.34
CA GLY A 30 20.09 -2.12 -12.37
C GLY A 30 21.01 -1.74 -11.20
N ALA A 31 21.30 -0.44 -11.08
CA ALA A 31 22.11 0.11 -9.99
C ALA A 31 21.68 -0.46 -8.63
N PRO A 32 22.63 -0.67 -7.69
CA PRO A 32 22.29 -1.18 -6.36
C PRO A 32 21.22 -0.26 -5.76
N ASP A 33 20.07 -0.86 -5.49
CA ASP A 33 18.96 -0.25 -4.78
C ASP A 33 19.54 0.40 -3.53
N SER A 34 19.63 1.73 -3.56
CA SER A 34 20.26 2.48 -2.49
C SER A 34 19.52 2.12 -1.21
N ALA A 35 20.22 1.52 -0.24
CA ALA A 35 19.62 1.05 1.00
C ALA A 35 18.62 2.11 1.49
N PRO A 36 17.34 1.75 1.69
CA PRO A 36 16.30 2.74 1.92
C PRO A 36 16.73 3.62 3.09
N ALA A 37 16.79 4.93 2.85
CA ALA A 37 17.22 5.89 3.84
C ALA A 37 16.54 5.59 5.19
N PRO A 38 17.26 5.65 6.32
CA PRO A 38 16.72 5.25 7.60
C PRO A 38 15.41 6.00 7.85
N ARG A 39 14.31 5.26 7.85
CA ARG A 39 12.96 5.83 7.98
C ARG A 39 12.91 6.55 9.33
N ARG A 40 12.80 7.88 9.31
CA ARG A 40 12.65 8.68 10.52
C ARG A 40 11.26 8.46 11.08
N LEU A 41 11.20 7.63 12.11
CA LEU A 41 9.97 7.33 12.82
C LEU A 41 9.55 8.50 13.70
N LEU A 42 8.26 8.81 13.71
CA LEU A 42 7.69 9.86 14.53
C LEU A 42 7.53 9.38 15.97
N ASP A 43 7.75 10.26 16.95
CA ASP A 43 7.23 10.05 18.30
C ASP A 43 5.73 10.36 18.37
N THR A 44 5.15 10.14 19.55
CA THR A 44 3.73 10.38 19.78
C THR A 44 3.34 11.84 19.56
N ALA A 45 4.12 12.80 20.07
CA ALA A 45 3.80 14.22 19.96
C ALA A 45 3.83 14.70 18.50
N ALA A 46 4.80 14.24 17.72
CA ALA A 46 4.90 14.51 16.29
C ALA A 46 3.75 13.87 15.49
N ALA A 47 3.32 12.65 15.86
CA ALA A 47 2.18 11.98 15.24
C ALA A 47 0.85 12.69 15.55
N GLU A 48 0.65 13.17 16.78
CA GLU A 48 -0.51 13.98 17.17
C GLU A 48 -0.55 15.28 16.36
N LYS A 49 0.57 16.00 16.29
CA LYS A 49 0.67 17.24 15.50
C LYS A 49 0.39 17.02 14.01
N ARG A 50 0.83 15.88 13.45
CA ARG A 50 0.66 15.56 12.03
C ARG A 50 -0.78 15.20 11.68
N THR A 51 -1.46 14.45 12.55
CA THR A 51 -2.79 13.88 12.25
C THR A 51 -3.95 14.64 12.91
N GLY A 52 -3.66 15.46 13.92
CA GLY A 52 -4.65 16.08 14.80
C GLY A 52 -5.39 15.08 15.71
N MET A 53 -4.95 13.83 15.75
CA MET A 53 -5.57 12.78 16.57
C MET A 53 -4.92 12.73 17.95
N SER A 54 -5.69 12.30 18.96
CA SER A 54 -5.17 12.13 20.31
C SER A 54 -4.26 10.91 20.43
N ARG A 55 -3.34 10.98 21.39
CA ARG A 55 -2.46 9.87 21.82
C ARG A 55 -3.21 8.56 22.01
N THR A 56 -4.32 8.58 22.76
CA THR A 56 -5.11 7.39 23.05
C THR A 56 -5.64 6.75 21.76
N TRP A 57 -6.15 7.58 20.85
CA TRP A 57 -6.64 7.11 19.56
C TRP A 57 -5.51 6.49 18.74
N LEU A 58 -4.35 7.16 18.68
CA LEU A 58 -3.18 6.66 17.96
C LEU A 58 -2.74 5.29 18.48
N TYR A 59 -2.72 5.08 19.79
CA TYR A 59 -2.30 3.81 20.39
C TYR A 59 -3.27 2.65 20.11
N GLN A 60 -4.57 2.92 20.21
CA GLN A 60 -5.60 1.93 19.93
C GLN A 60 -5.58 1.46 18.47
N ASN A 61 -5.30 2.39 17.54
CA ASN A 61 -5.35 2.10 16.12
C ASN A 61 -4.00 1.61 15.56
N ALA A 62 -2.88 2.07 16.13
CA ALA A 62 -1.54 1.71 15.63
C ALA A 62 -1.26 0.21 15.66
N ARG A 63 -1.72 -0.48 16.72
CA ARG A 63 -1.54 -1.94 16.84
C ARG A 63 -2.39 -2.71 15.84
N THR A 64 -3.62 -2.26 15.62
CA THR A 64 -4.59 -2.92 14.74
C THR A 64 -4.22 -2.74 13.27
N PHE A 65 -3.75 -1.56 12.89
CA PHE A 65 -3.52 -1.19 11.49
C PHE A 65 -2.04 -1.13 11.10
N GLY A 66 -1.12 -1.41 12.02
CA GLY A 66 0.31 -1.62 11.72
C GLY A 66 1.13 -0.37 11.40
N PHE A 67 0.59 0.84 11.61
CA PHE A 67 1.33 2.09 11.34
C PHE A 67 2.21 2.55 12.52
N GLY A 68 2.22 1.83 13.64
CA GLY A 68 3.09 2.14 14.78
C GLY A 68 3.60 0.90 15.49
N HIS A 69 4.73 1.05 16.16
CA HIS A 69 5.39 0.01 16.93
C HIS A 69 5.75 0.52 18.31
N GLN A 70 5.62 -0.38 19.28
CA GLN A 70 6.01 -0.12 20.66
C GLN A 70 7.45 -0.60 20.86
N LEU A 71 8.31 0.31 21.32
CA LEU A 71 9.69 0.00 21.69
C LEU A 71 9.71 -0.78 23.02
N ALA A 72 10.83 -1.47 23.28
CA ALA A 72 11.05 -2.18 24.55
C ALA A 72 10.94 -1.27 25.79
N THR A 73 11.19 0.03 25.63
CA THR A 73 11.02 1.05 26.68
C THR A 73 9.57 1.46 26.93
N GLY A 74 8.61 0.89 26.19
CA GLY A 74 7.19 1.23 26.23
C GLY A 74 6.82 2.46 25.39
N ALA A 75 7.78 3.18 24.84
CA ALA A 75 7.55 4.32 23.95
C ALA A 75 7.02 3.88 22.59
N TRP A 76 6.05 4.61 22.04
CA TRP A 76 5.50 4.37 20.71
C TRP A 76 6.21 5.19 19.64
N ARG A 77 6.45 4.55 18.50
CA ARG A 77 7.03 5.13 17.30
C ARG A 77 6.14 4.83 16.09
N PHE A 78 5.98 5.80 15.21
CA PHE A 78 5.03 5.73 14.11
C PHE A 78 5.73 5.88 12.76
N ASP A 79 5.37 5.04 11.80
CA ASP A 79 5.84 5.20 10.42
C ASP A 79 4.98 6.28 9.75
N PRO A 80 5.57 7.41 9.32
CA PRO A 80 4.81 8.53 8.75
C PRO A 80 4.06 8.15 7.47
N ALA A 81 4.63 7.29 6.62
CA ALA A 81 4.01 6.92 5.34
C ALA A 81 2.77 6.04 5.56
N LEU A 82 2.87 5.05 6.47
CA LEU A 82 1.74 4.20 6.81
C LEU A 82 0.64 4.98 7.53
N LEU A 83 1.02 5.91 8.41
CA LEU A 83 0.08 6.77 9.10
C LEU A 83 -0.69 7.68 8.12
N ASP A 84 0.00 8.29 7.16
CA ASP A 84 -0.61 9.14 6.15
C ASP A 84 -1.53 8.35 5.20
N ALA A 85 -1.10 7.15 4.79
CA ALA A 85 -1.89 6.24 3.97
C ALA A 85 -3.20 5.84 4.68
N PHE A 86 -3.11 5.48 5.96
CA PHE A 86 -4.27 5.15 6.78
C PHE A 86 -5.24 6.33 6.91
N MET A 87 -4.73 7.52 7.20
CA MET A 87 -5.55 8.73 7.34
C MET A 87 -6.24 9.12 6.02
N SER A 88 -5.57 8.92 4.90
CA SER A 88 -6.13 9.16 3.56
C SER A 88 -7.25 8.17 3.24
N GLY A 89 -7.04 6.87 3.50
CA GLY A 89 -8.08 5.85 3.34
C GLY A 89 -9.32 6.13 4.22
N ARG A 90 -9.10 6.51 5.48
CA ARG A 90 -10.20 6.88 6.40
C ARG A 90 -11.03 8.07 5.91
N LYS A 91 -10.41 9.06 5.24
CA LYS A 91 -11.13 10.19 4.64
C LYS A 91 -11.94 9.75 3.43
N ALA A 92 -11.37 8.92 2.56
CA ALA A 92 -12.05 8.39 1.38
C ALA A 92 -13.29 7.58 1.76
N SER A 93 -13.18 6.62 2.70
CA SER A 93 -14.33 5.81 3.14
C SER A 93 -15.43 6.64 3.81
N ARG A 94 -15.08 7.74 4.48
CA ARG A 94 -16.09 8.67 5.03
C ARG A 94 -16.83 9.43 3.94
N ALA A 95 -16.13 9.85 2.88
CA ALA A 95 -16.75 10.54 1.75
C ALA A 95 -17.69 9.61 0.97
N GLU A 96 -17.28 8.36 0.73
CA GLU A 96 -18.10 7.34 0.05
C GLU A 96 -19.37 7.00 0.83
N ASN A 97 -19.25 6.82 2.16
CA ASN A 97 -20.41 6.58 3.01
C ASN A 97 -21.36 7.78 3.06
N ALA A 98 -20.83 9.01 3.11
CA ALA A 98 -21.65 10.22 3.09
C ALA A 98 -22.43 10.37 1.77
N ALA A 99 -21.76 10.12 0.63
CA ALA A 99 -22.40 10.13 -0.68
C ALA A 99 -23.49 9.05 -0.81
N SER A 100 -23.24 7.87 -0.27
CA SER A 100 -24.22 6.77 -0.26
C SER A 100 -25.47 7.14 0.53
N LEU A 101 -25.33 7.75 1.71
CA LEU A 101 -26.46 8.20 2.54
C LEU A 101 -27.30 9.30 1.86
N GLN A 102 -26.66 10.25 1.16
CA GLN A 102 -27.38 11.29 0.41
C GLN A 102 -28.19 10.70 -0.75
N SER A 103 -27.64 9.71 -1.46
CA SER A 103 -28.33 9.04 -2.58
C SER A 103 -29.57 8.24 -2.15
N VAL A 104 -29.59 7.72 -0.92
CA VAL A 104 -30.76 7.04 -0.34
C VAL A 104 -31.85 8.06 -0.02
N GLN A 105 -31.48 9.20 0.55
CA GLN A 105 -32.41 10.26 0.95
C GLN A 105 -33.13 10.91 -0.25
N GLU A 106 -32.46 11.04 -1.40
CA GLU A 106 -33.06 11.58 -2.64
C GLU A 106 -34.04 10.60 -3.30
N LYS A 107 -33.81 9.29 -3.19
CA LYS A 107 -34.73 8.27 -3.74
C LYS A 107 -36.03 8.19 -2.96
N ASP A 108 -35.97 8.34 -1.64
CA ASP A 108 -37.17 8.33 -0.79
C ASP A 108 -38.04 9.59 -1.02
N PHE A 109 -37.43 10.70 -1.46
CA PHE A 109 -38.15 11.94 -1.75
C PHE A 109 -38.83 11.96 -3.14
N ASN A 110 -38.30 11.24 -4.13
CA ASN A 110 -38.87 11.16 -5.48
C ASN A 110 -39.88 10.00 -5.67
N GLY A 111 -40.10 9.18 -4.63
CA GLY A 111 -41.05 8.07 -4.64
C GLY A 111 -42.48 8.41 -4.17
N VAL A 112 -42.75 9.68 -3.84
CA VAL A 112 -44.08 10.16 -3.40
C VAL A 112 -44.63 11.14 -4.44
N LEU A 113 -45.07 10.63 -5.58
CA LEU A 113 -46.01 11.29 -6.49
C LEU A 113 -46.97 10.25 -7.08
#